data_AF-A0A7X0RI65-F1
#
_entry.id   AF-A0A7X0RI65-F1
#
_cell.length_a   1.000
_cell.length_b   1.000
_cell.length_c   1.000
_cell.angle_alpha   90.00
_cell.angle_beta   90.00
_cell.angle_gamma   90.00
#
_symmetry.space_group_name_H-M   'P 1'
#
loop_
_entity.id
_entity.type
_entity.pdbx_description
1 polymer ?
#
loop_
_entity_poly.entity_id
_entity_poly.type
_entity_poly.pdbx_seq_one_letter_code
_entity_poly.pdbx_strand_id
1 'polypeptide(L)'
;MSADRHEVRPEHLLRAVLGDAAAADLLRGVGLRPDEVRTTLEHRCLERVDVVDDEVLHTEGIDLGALLDALHEPRGVAAARDLARCSPSARRVLLAAVGEAARAGTATIGAGHVLLALRRSRDPVVAGTFAEHRCGVAELRDVVRRRGRRAG
;
A
#
# COMPACT_ATOMS: atom_id res chain seq x y z
N MET A 1 25.83 17.51 -3.97
CA MET A 1 25.12 17.64 -2.69
C MET A 1 24.06 16.55 -2.65
N SER A 2 24.35 15.47 -1.93
CA SER A 2 23.61 14.20 -1.95
C SER A 2 22.40 14.25 -1.02
N ALA A 3 21.18 14.18 -1.57
CA ALA A 3 19.97 13.99 -0.78
C ALA A 3 18.85 13.21 -1.48
N ASP A 4 19.07 12.61 -2.66
CA ASP A 4 18.08 11.71 -3.26
C ASP A 4 18.30 10.26 -2.82
N ARG A 5 18.00 9.96 -1.56
CA ARG A 5 17.89 8.58 -1.07
C ARG A 5 16.46 8.05 -1.19
N HIS A 6 15.82 8.34 -2.33
CA HIS A 6 14.61 7.71 -2.88
C HIS A 6 13.52 7.48 -1.83
N GLU A 7 12.76 8.53 -1.54
CA GLU A 7 11.56 8.44 -0.72
C GLU A 7 10.65 7.29 -1.21
N VAL A 8 10.20 6.43 -0.28
CA VAL A 8 9.27 5.35 -0.59
C VAL A 8 7.85 5.93 -0.67
N ARG A 9 7.37 6.16 -1.89
CA ARG A 9 6.02 6.66 -2.20
C ARG A 9 5.02 5.51 -2.39
N PRO A 10 3.70 5.76 -2.42
CA PRO A 10 2.69 4.72 -2.57
C PRO A 10 2.85 3.83 -3.81
N GLU A 11 3.34 4.37 -4.94
CA GLU A 11 3.63 3.58 -6.14
C GLU A 11 4.75 2.55 -5.93
N HIS A 12 5.72 2.85 -5.06
CA HIS A 12 6.79 1.90 -4.70
C HIS A 12 6.22 0.75 -3.87
N LEU A 13 5.26 1.03 -2.98
CA LEU A 13 4.54 0.00 -2.24
C LEU A 13 3.69 -0.87 -3.18
N LEU A 14 2.96 -0.26 -4.12
CA LEU A 14 2.18 -1.02 -5.09
C LEU A 14 3.08 -1.89 -5.98
N ARG A 15 4.20 -1.36 -6.47
CA ARG A 15 5.18 -2.15 -7.25
C ARG A 15 5.68 -3.36 -6.45
N ALA A 16 6.03 -3.17 -5.18
CA ALA A 16 6.48 -4.25 -4.31
C ALA A 16 5.38 -5.31 -4.10
N VAL A 17 4.14 -4.88 -3.83
CA VAL A 17 2.99 -5.77 -3.65
C VAL A 17 2.67 -6.54 -4.94
N LEU A 18 2.80 -5.93 -6.11
CA LEU A 18 2.63 -6.61 -7.41
C LEU A 18 3.71 -7.65 -7.70
N GLY A 19 4.84 -7.62 -6.99
CA GLY A 19 5.88 -8.66 -7.04
C GLY A 19 5.61 -9.85 -6.11
N ASP A 20 4.68 -9.70 -5.15
CA ASP A 20 4.32 -10.75 -4.20
C ASP A 20 3.30 -11.72 -4.81
N ALA A 21 3.57 -13.02 -4.69
CA ALA A 21 2.73 -14.07 -5.29
C ALA A 21 1.33 -14.12 -4.68
N ALA A 22 1.19 -13.84 -3.37
CA ALA A 22 -0.12 -13.83 -2.73
C ALA A 22 -0.96 -12.64 -3.20
N ALA A 23 -0.38 -11.47 -3.37
CA ALA A 23 -1.07 -10.32 -3.96
C ALA A 23 -1.44 -10.55 -5.43
N ALA A 24 -0.54 -11.16 -6.21
CA ALA A 24 -0.81 -11.54 -7.60
C ALA A 24 -2.02 -12.48 -7.69
N ASP A 25 -2.12 -13.46 -6.81
CA ASP A 25 -3.28 -14.36 -6.76
C ASP A 25 -4.57 -13.66 -6.35
N LEU A 26 -4.51 -12.69 -5.42
CA LEU A 26 -5.68 -11.91 -5.02
C LEU A 26 -6.22 -11.09 -6.19
N LEU A 27 -5.34 -10.46 -6.97
CA LEU A 27 -5.71 -9.73 -8.18
C LEU A 27 -6.34 -10.67 -9.22
N ARG A 28 -5.78 -11.85 -9.45
CA ARG A 28 -6.39 -12.87 -10.32
C ARG A 28 -7.76 -13.30 -9.82
N GLY A 29 -7.94 -13.38 -8.50
CA GLY A 29 -9.22 -13.71 -7.87
C GLY A 29 -10.33 -12.69 -8.12
N VAL A 30 -9.99 -11.43 -8.44
CA VAL A 30 -10.94 -10.40 -8.89
C VAL A 30 -10.94 -10.21 -10.41
N GLY A 31 -10.29 -11.10 -11.17
CA GLY A 31 -10.25 -11.07 -12.63
C GLY A 31 -9.18 -10.18 -13.24
N LEU A 32 -8.24 -9.64 -12.45
CA LEU A 32 -7.16 -8.78 -12.93
C LEU A 32 -5.89 -9.57 -13.21
N ARG A 33 -5.14 -9.14 -14.24
CA ARG A 33 -3.80 -9.67 -14.52
C ARG A 33 -2.75 -8.79 -13.85
N PRO A 34 -1.93 -9.33 -12.93
CA PRO A 34 -0.93 -8.54 -12.20
C PRO A 34 0.06 -7.81 -13.11
N ASP A 35 0.41 -8.41 -14.25
CA ASP A 35 1.34 -7.80 -15.21
C ASP A 35 0.72 -6.58 -15.92
N GLU A 36 -0.57 -6.62 -16.25
CA GLU A 36 -1.27 -5.46 -16.83
C GLU A 36 -1.36 -4.31 -15.82
N VAL A 37 -1.63 -4.62 -14.54
CA VAL A 37 -1.62 -3.63 -13.46
C VAL A 37 -0.23 -3.02 -13.29
N ARG A 38 0.84 -3.83 -13.40
CA ARG A 38 2.23 -3.36 -13.32
C ARG A 38 2.58 -2.46 -14.50
N THR A 39 2.21 -2.85 -15.73
CA THR A 39 2.43 -2.04 -16.92
C THR A 39 1.73 -0.68 -16.80
N THR A 40 0.45 -0.65 -16.41
CA THR A 40 -0.26 0.62 -16.17
C THR A 40 0.44 1.48 -15.09
N LEU A 41 0.88 0.87 -13.99
CA LEU A 41 1.61 1.57 -12.94
C LEU A 41 2.89 2.22 -13.47
N GLU A 42 3.66 1.47 -14.25
CA GLU A 42 4.92 1.93 -14.84
C GLU A 42 4.70 3.08 -15.82
N HIS A 43 3.69 2.98 -16.70
CA HIS A 43 3.31 4.07 -17.59
C HIS A 43 2.95 5.34 -16.80
N ARG A 44 2.11 5.22 -15.76
CA ARG A 44 1.71 6.37 -14.93
C ARG A 44 2.85 6.96 -14.11
N CYS A 45 3.81 6.15 -13.69
CA CYS A 45 5.02 6.66 -13.05
C CYS A 45 5.85 7.53 -14.02
N LEU A 46 5.94 7.13 -15.29
CA LEU A 46 6.67 7.87 -16.32
C LEU A 46 5.95 9.18 -16.71
N GLU A 47 4.62 9.19 -16.70
CA GLU A 47 3.79 10.36 -17.05
C GLU A 47 3.76 11.45 -15.96
N ARG A 48 4.29 11.18 -14.75
CA ARG A 48 4.25 12.09 -13.60
C ARG A 48 5.21 13.29 -13.71
N VAL A 49 5.45 13.80 -14.92
CA VAL A 49 6.24 15.02 -15.11
C VAL A 49 5.46 16.22 -14.57
N ASP A 50 6.00 16.83 -13.51
CA ASP A 50 5.70 18.16 -12.95
C ASP A 50 4.27 18.51 -12.50
N VAL A 51 3.70 17.74 -11.58
CA VAL A 51 2.71 18.34 -10.64
C VAL A 51 3.47 18.70 -9.38
N VAL A 52 3.72 20.00 -9.19
CA VAL A 52 4.23 20.55 -7.93
C VAL A 52 3.31 20.04 -6.84
N ASP A 53 3.85 19.23 -5.93
CA ASP A 53 3.12 18.73 -4.76
C ASP A 53 2.76 19.94 -3.90
N ASP A 54 1.60 20.55 -4.15
CA ASP A 54 0.86 21.28 -3.12
C ASP A 54 0.31 20.19 -2.18
N GLU A 55 1.23 19.53 -1.45
CA GLU A 55 0.91 18.78 -0.26
C GLU A 55 0.42 19.83 0.73
N VAL A 56 -0.86 20.18 0.57
CA VAL A 56 -1.66 20.89 1.55
C VAL A 56 -1.37 20.20 2.87
N LEU A 57 -0.57 20.89 3.69
CA LEU A 57 -0.28 20.56 5.08
C LEU A 57 -1.63 20.56 5.81
N HIS A 58 -2.34 19.44 5.74
CA HIS A 58 -3.37 19.11 6.70
C HIS A 58 -2.77 18.01 7.57
N THR A 59 -2.07 18.52 8.58
CA THR A 59 -1.67 17.85 9.80
C THR A 59 -2.91 17.25 10.46
N GLU A 60 -3.25 16.03 10.08
CA GLU A 60 -4.19 15.17 10.80
C GLU A 60 -3.32 14.04 11.37
N GLY A 61 -3.23 13.99 12.71
CA GLY A 61 -2.10 13.45 13.47
C GLY A 61 -1.77 11.97 13.27
N ILE A 62 -0.47 11.64 13.31
CA ILE A 62 0.01 10.28 13.53
C ILE A 62 0.06 10.04 15.03
N ASP A 63 -0.90 9.28 15.51
CA ASP A 63 -0.74 8.39 16.64
C ASP A 63 -1.87 7.36 16.56
N LEU A 64 -1.68 6.14 17.07
CA LEU A 64 -2.83 5.64 17.82
C LEU A 64 -2.51 4.94 19.14
N GLY A 65 -1.49 5.37 19.85
CA GLY A 65 -0.92 4.85 21.09
C GLY A 65 0.50 4.33 20.90
N ALA A 66 0.91 4.27 19.64
CA ALA A 66 2.23 4.14 19.08
C ALA A 66 2.03 3.95 17.57
N LEU A 67 3.09 3.76 16.80
CA LEU A 67 3.01 2.92 15.59
C LEU A 67 2.91 1.43 16.00
N LEU A 68 2.25 1.19 17.15
CA LEU A 68 1.95 -0.05 17.87
C LEU A 68 3.00 -0.59 18.87
N ASP A 69 3.95 0.22 19.35
CA ASP A 69 5.29 -0.13 19.87
C ASP A 69 6.32 -0.42 18.77
N ALA A 70 6.08 0.10 17.55
CA ALA A 70 6.94 -0.05 16.38
C ALA A 70 7.49 -1.48 16.23
N LEU A 71 6.59 -2.45 16.02
CA LEU A 71 6.88 -3.84 15.63
C LEU A 71 7.32 -4.84 16.73
N HIS A 72 7.34 -4.45 18.01
CA HIS A 72 7.39 -5.35 19.19
C HIS A 72 8.69 -6.23 19.40
N GLU A 73 9.92 -5.68 19.21
CA GLU A 73 11.30 -6.21 19.55
C GLU A 73 12.15 -6.89 18.43
N PRO A 74 13.50 -7.03 18.56
CA PRO A 74 14.57 -6.03 18.50
C PRO A 74 14.83 -5.46 17.08
N ARG A 75 13.91 -5.67 16.12
CA ARG A 75 13.98 -5.09 14.76
C ARG A 75 13.55 -3.61 14.67
N GLY A 76 13.14 -3.00 15.79
CA GLY A 76 12.49 -1.68 15.84
C GLY A 76 13.31 -0.56 15.21
N VAL A 77 14.64 -0.54 15.36
CA VAL A 77 15.49 0.53 14.80
C VAL A 77 15.59 0.44 13.26
N ALA A 78 15.64 -0.76 12.70
CA ALA A 78 15.74 -0.97 11.25
C ALA A 78 14.44 -0.57 10.56
N ALA A 79 13.31 -1.03 11.10
CA ALA A 79 12.03 -0.74 10.48
C ALA A 79 11.53 0.69 10.77
N ALA A 80 11.92 1.31 11.89
CA ALA A 80 11.76 2.76 12.07
C ALA A 80 12.55 3.54 11.02
N ARG A 81 13.75 3.11 10.66
CA ARG A 81 14.54 3.70 9.56
C ARG A 81 13.87 3.50 8.20
N ASP A 82 13.30 2.33 7.94
CA ASP A 82 12.59 2.05 6.69
C ASP A 82 11.30 2.89 6.58
N LEU A 83 10.57 3.06 7.68
CA LEU A 83 9.40 3.92 7.76
C LEU A 83 9.74 5.41 7.67
N ALA A 84 10.92 5.82 8.15
CA ALA A 84 11.44 7.17 7.98
C ALA A 84 11.74 7.49 6.51
N ARG A 85 12.02 6.47 5.68
CA ARG A 85 12.19 6.64 4.22
C ARG A 85 10.86 6.74 3.47
N CYS A 86 9.74 6.34 4.08
CA CYS A 86 8.43 6.46 3.45
C CYS A 86 7.96 7.91 3.36
N SER A 87 7.22 8.25 2.31
CA SER A 87 6.49 9.51 2.27
C SER A 87 5.37 9.53 3.30
N PRO A 88 4.84 10.71 3.70
CA PRO A 88 3.66 10.79 4.55
C PRO A 88 2.48 9.97 3.98
N SER A 89 2.27 10.05 2.67
CA SER A 89 1.23 9.30 1.97
C SER A 89 1.46 7.79 1.99
N ALA A 90 2.71 7.32 1.86
CA ALA A 90 3.04 5.89 1.99
C ALA A 90 2.86 5.38 3.43
N ARG A 91 3.24 6.17 4.45
CA ARG A 91 2.97 5.83 5.86
C ARG A 91 1.47 5.70 6.13
N ARG A 92 0.66 6.61 5.58
CA ARG A 92 -0.81 6.55 5.67
C ARG A 92 -1.37 5.26 5.05
N VAL A 93 -0.83 4.80 3.91
CA VAL A 93 -1.20 3.51 3.31
C VAL A 93 -0.86 2.35 4.24
N LEU A 94 0.34 2.31 4.81
CA LEU A 94 0.74 1.23 5.71
C LEU A 94 -0.11 1.20 6.98
N LEU A 95 -0.42 2.36 7.57
CA LEU A 95 -1.32 2.46 8.71
C LEU A 95 -2.75 2.00 8.35
N ALA A 96 -3.24 2.36 7.17
CA ALA A 96 -4.54 1.88 6.69
C ALA A 96 -4.54 0.34 6.54
N ALA A 97 -3.42 -0.27 6.13
CA ALA A 97 -3.29 -1.72 6.04
C ALA A 97 -3.36 -2.41 7.41
N VAL A 98 -2.79 -1.81 8.46
CA VAL A 98 -2.96 -2.25 9.86
C VAL A 98 -4.45 -2.27 10.20
N GLY A 99 -5.18 -1.20 9.87
CA GLY A 99 -6.63 -1.11 10.08
C GLY A 99 -7.42 -2.17 9.31
N GLU A 100 -7.02 -2.53 8.08
CA GLU A 100 -7.64 -3.63 7.34
C GLU A 100 -7.40 -5.00 8.00
N ALA A 101 -6.18 -5.25 8.50
CA ALA A 101 -5.85 -6.49 9.22
C ALA A 101 -6.65 -6.63 10.51
N ALA A 102 -6.76 -5.54 11.28
CA ALA A 102 -7.57 -5.50 12.50
C ALA A 102 -9.06 -5.79 12.21
N ARG A 103 -9.62 -5.20 11.14
CA ARG A 103 -11.00 -5.48 10.70
C ARG A 103 -11.19 -6.91 10.19
N ALA A 104 -10.14 -7.56 9.72
CA ALA A 104 -10.14 -8.96 9.34
C ALA A 104 -9.97 -9.91 10.53
N GLY A 105 -9.69 -9.40 11.73
CA GLY A 105 -9.45 -10.19 12.93
C GLY A 105 -8.10 -10.90 12.95
N THR A 106 -7.12 -10.44 12.14
CA THR A 106 -5.79 -11.05 12.04
C THR A 106 -4.74 -10.17 12.70
N ALA A 107 -3.85 -10.77 13.49
CA ALA A 107 -2.73 -10.07 14.12
C ALA A 107 -1.58 -9.72 13.13
N THR A 108 -1.61 -10.25 11.90
CA THR A 108 -0.56 -10.08 10.90
C THR A 108 -1.03 -9.30 9.69
N ILE A 109 -0.13 -8.46 9.15
CA ILE A 109 -0.36 -7.69 7.93
C ILE A 109 0.22 -8.49 6.76
N GLY A 110 -0.65 -8.90 5.83
CA GLY A 110 -0.25 -9.54 4.58
C GLY A 110 -0.41 -8.63 3.37
N ALA A 111 0.09 -9.07 2.22
CA ALA A 111 0.02 -8.33 0.96
C ALA A 111 -1.42 -7.91 0.59
N GLY A 112 -2.43 -8.72 0.92
CA GLY A 112 -3.84 -8.36 0.70
C GLY A 112 -4.32 -7.15 1.49
N HIS A 113 -3.86 -6.98 2.74
CA HIS A 113 -4.21 -5.81 3.55
C HIS A 113 -3.56 -4.54 3.01
N VAL A 114 -2.30 -4.64 2.55
CA VAL A 114 -1.60 -3.54 1.88
C VAL A 114 -2.27 -3.18 0.56
N LEU A 115 -2.68 -4.18 -0.22
CA LEU A 115 -3.38 -3.97 -1.49
C LEU A 115 -4.75 -3.29 -1.29
N LEU A 116 -5.50 -3.66 -0.25
CA LEU A 116 -6.76 -2.99 0.13
C LEU A 116 -6.54 -1.53 0.55
N ALA A 117 -5.46 -1.26 1.28
CA ALA A 117 -5.09 0.09 1.68
C ALA A 117 -4.67 0.94 0.47
N LEU A 118 -3.82 0.40 -0.41
CA LEU A 118 -3.39 1.04 -1.65
C LEU A 118 -4.57 1.35 -2.57
N ARG A 119 -5.54 0.43 -2.67
CA ARG A 119 -6.77 0.66 -3.44
C ARG A 119 -7.57 1.87 -2.96
N ARG A 120 -7.45 2.23 -1.68
CA ARG A 120 -8.09 3.41 -1.07
C ARG A 120 -7.18 4.65 -1.06
N SER A 121 -5.94 4.52 -1.50
CA SER A 121 -5.00 5.64 -1.60
C SER A 121 -5.55 6.71 -2.54
N ARG A 122 -5.31 7.97 -2.18
CA ARG A 122 -5.58 9.14 -3.03
C ARG A 122 -4.37 9.55 -3.86
N ASP A 123 -3.26 8.81 -3.74
CA ASP A 123 -2.09 9.03 -4.59
C ASP A 123 -2.50 8.90 -6.07
N PRO A 124 -2.22 9.90 -6.92
CA PRO A 124 -2.75 9.97 -8.28
C PRO A 124 -2.25 8.82 -9.16
N VAL A 125 -1.03 8.33 -8.93
CA VAL A 125 -0.47 7.20 -9.68
C VAL A 125 -1.18 5.90 -9.29
N VAL A 126 -1.27 5.62 -8.00
CA VAL A 126 -1.92 4.41 -7.48
C VAL A 126 -3.42 4.42 -7.79
N ALA A 127 -4.10 5.53 -7.51
CA ALA A 127 -5.53 5.68 -7.76
C ALA A 127 -5.86 5.58 -9.25
N GLY A 128 -5.07 6.25 -10.10
CA GLY A 128 -5.20 6.16 -11.55
C GLY A 128 -4.99 4.75 -12.07
N THR A 129 -4.00 4.03 -11.53
CA THR A 129 -3.74 2.63 -11.89
C THR A 129 -4.98 1.77 -11.62
N PHE A 130 -5.54 1.82 -10.41
CA PHE A 130 -6.73 1.01 -10.10
C PHE A 130 -8.00 1.44 -10.84
N ALA A 131 -8.12 2.73 -11.17
CA ALA A 131 -9.26 3.26 -11.93
C ALA A 131 -9.31 2.67 -13.34
N GLU A 132 -8.16 2.53 -14.00
CA GLU A 132 -8.03 1.96 -15.33
C GLU A 132 -8.46 0.48 -15.38
N HIS A 133 -8.16 -0.25 -14.31
CA HIS A 133 -8.50 -1.66 -14.15
C HIS A 133 -9.89 -1.91 -13.55
N ARG A 134 -10.68 -0.84 -13.29
CA ARG A 134 -12.04 -0.91 -12.72
C ARG A 134 -12.17 -1.78 -11.46
N CYS A 135 -11.09 -1.94 -10.70
CA CYS A 135 -11.06 -2.83 -9.54
C CYS A 135 -11.96 -2.29 -8.43
N GLY A 136 -12.97 -3.04 -7.96
CA GLY A 136 -13.78 -2.65 -6.80
C GLY A 136 -13.07 -2.94 -5.47
N VAL A 137 -13.13 -2.02 -4.50
CA VAL A 137 -12.60 -2.29 -3.14
C VAL A 137 -13.41 -3.37 -2.40
N ALA A 138 -14.70 -3.48 -2.70
CA ALA A 138 -15.57 -4.50 -2.10
C ALA A 138 -15.21 -5.91 -2.58
N GLU A 139 -15.07 -6.08 -3.90
CA GLU A 139 -14.68 -7.34 -4.54
C GLU A 139 -13.32 -7.81 -4.01
N LEU A 140 -12.34 -6.91 -3.97
CA LEU A 140 -11.00 -7.22 -3.45
C LEU A 140 -11.05 -7.64 -1.98
N ARG A 141 -11.89 -6.98 -1.16
CA ARG A 141 -12.04 -7.34 0.25
C ARG A 141 -12.66 -8.73 0.41
N ASP A 142 -13.63 -9.06 -0.41
CA ASP A 142 -14.28 -10.38 -0.38
C ASP A 142 -13.28 -11.48 -0.74
N VAL A 143 -12.43 -11.27 -1.75
CA VAL A 143 -11.38 -12.23 -2.11
C VAL A 143 -10.35 -12.39 -0.98
N VAL A 144 -9.88 -11.28 -0.37
CA VAL A 144 -8.96 -11.32 0.78
C VAL A 144 -9.57 -12.10 1.95
N ARG A 145 -10.83 -11.84 2.29
CA ARG A 145 -11.56 -12.55 3.35
C ARG A 145 -11.71 -14.04 3.07
N ARG A 146 -12.07 -14.41 1.84
CA ARG A 146 -12.20 -15.83 1.43
C ARG A 146 -10.87 -16.56 1.53
N ARG A 147 -9.76 -15.92 1.15
CA ARG A 147 -8.43 -16.52 1.23
C ARG A 147 -7.96 -16.67 2.68
N GLY A 148 -8.23 -15.67 3.53
CA GLY A 148 -7.94 -15.75 4.96
C GLY A 148 -8.62 -16.94 5.66
N ARG A 149 -9.88 -17.25 5.29
CA ARG A 149 -10.61 -18.42 5.84
C ARG A 149 -10.10 -19.78 5.36
N ARG A 150 -9.32 -19.85 4.28
CA ARG A 150 -8.75 -21.10 3.77
C ARG A 150 -7.36 -21.41 4.33
N ALA A 151 -6.74 -20.43 4.97
CA ALA A 151 -5.36 -20.49 5.45
C ALA A 151 -5.25 -20.66 6.98
N GLY A 152 -6.38 -20.71 7.70
CA GLY A 152 -6.48 -21.06 9.12
C GLY A 152 -7.34 -22.30 9.30
#